data_AF-A0A1V4YR62-F1
#
_entry.id   AF-A0A1V4YR62-F1
#
_cell.length_a   1.000
_cell.length_b   1.000
_cell.length_c   1.000
_cell.angle_alpha   90.00
_cell.angle_beta   90.00
_cell.angle_gamma   90.00
#
_symmetry.space_group_name_H-M   'P 1'
#
loop_
_entity.id
_entity.type
_entity.pdbx_description
1 polymer ?
#
loop_
_entity_poly.entity_id
_entity_poly.type
_entity_poly.pdbx_seq_one_letter_code
_entity_poly.pdbx_strand_id
1 'polypeptide(L)'
;MEQHEANEFLEQADIFYDQKNYDGALDYYKKAMIYIKDSKNKSEEADLFLKLGNLYSDMKDFDKAEDYYKKSLNIYSAQKDLIGQGYSRTGLGIIHEKYGDHDEARGHYNKALKYFRKAKDDEREGIVISLIASTYESQGAWEDALIEYKRSFQKFEKLQNHGRTDKYTDITQRVQEKRSQYKISHQEIALALIYLLGLIVAEVMVANYNLQVGLALDAIILFALLVNSSIHSSYNFSILLRSMMALPIIRIIGLSIPLMQIQPLYWFPIISIPLFAASFTIMRAQRLSRKNVGLIWGNLPVQLLIALTGVFLGTLEYLILQPKPLIATYNLENLLFASVILIISTGLAEEILFRGIIQKNAENVLGAFYGLLYTAFLFTALHIGWNSIYDLIFVFAVAMFYGYVFQKTKSIFGITLSHGISNTFLFLIIPFYASWIYSLIPWL
;
A
#
# COMPACT_ATOMS: atom_id res chain seq x y z
N MET A 1 49.38 -18.33 -14.64
CA MET A 1 49.62 -19.26 -13.51
C MET A 1 48.68 -18.89 -12.38
N GLU A 2 48.77 -17.65 -11.88
CA GLU A 2 47.92 -17.11 -10.80
C GLU A 2 46.40 -17.28 -10.99
N GLN A 3 45.86 -17.07 -12.20
CA GLN A 3 44.41 -17.21 -12.45
C GLN A 3 43.94 -18.67 -12.52
N HIS A 4 44.82 -19.60 -12.90
CA HIS A 4 44.50 -21.02 -12.88
C HIS A 4 44.45 -21.53 -11.43
N GLU A 5 45.42 -21.10 -10.61
CA GLU A 5 45.49 -21.41 -9.18
C GLU A 5 44.29 -20.83 -8.41
N ALA A 6 43.89 -19.59 -8.73
CA ALA A 6 42.69 -18.99 -8.15
C ALA A 6 41.42 -19.83 -8.40
N ASN A 7 41.22 -20.27 -9.65
CA ASN A 7 40.05 -21.05 -10.03
C ASN A 7 40.05 -22.44 -9.38
N GLU A 8 41.21 -23.09 -9.27
CA GLU A 8 41.33 -24.37 -8.58
C GLU A 8 40.94 -24.24 -7.10
N PHE A 9 41.42 -23.19 -6.41
CA PHE A 9 41.03 -22.95 -5.02
C PHE A 9 39.54 -22.61 -4.88
N LEU A 10 38.93 -21.88 -5.82
CA LEU A 10 37.50 -21.63 -5.83
C LEU A 10 36.70 -22.94 -5.99
N GLU A 11 37.11 -23.82 -6.90
CA GLU A 11 36.45 -25.11 -7.12
C GLU A 11 36.54 -25.99 -5.87
N GLN A 12 37.71 -26.06 -5.21
CA GLN A 12 37.84 -26.76 -3.94
C GLN A 12 36.95 -26.14 -2.85
N ALA A 13 36.90 -24.81 -2.76
CA ALA A 13 36.03 -24.13 -1.81
C ALA A 13 34.54 -24.48 -2.02
N ASP A 14 34.09 -24.52 -3.27
CA ASP A 14 32.72 -24.89 -3.65
C ASP A 14 32.42 -26.35 -3.26
N ILE A 15 33.36 -27.28 -3.49
CA ILE A 15 33.23 -28.69 -3.07
C ILE A 15 33.08 -28.80 -1.54
N PHE A 16 33.94 -28.13 -0.77
CA PHE A 16 33.84 -28.13 0.70
C PHE A 16 32.55 -27.47 1.19
N TYR A 17 32.10 -26.41 0.52
CA TYR A 17 30.85 -25.72 0.82
C TYR A 17 29.64 -26.63 0.61
N ASP A 18 29.60 -27.37 -0.50
CA ASP A 18 28.54 -28.34 -0.81
C ASP A 18 28.52 -29.52 0.18
N GLN A 19 29.69 -29.90 0.70
CA GLN A 19 29.84 -30.87 1.80
C GLN A 19 29.46 -30.30 3.17
N LYS A 20 29.07 -29.03 3.26
CA LYS A 20 28.79 -28.28 4.50
C LYS A 20 30.00 -28.18 5.44
N ASN A 21 31.20 -28.39 4.92
CA ASN A 21 32.44 -28.14 5.65
C ASN A 21 32.83 -26.66 5.44
N TYR A 22 32.17 -25.79 6.20
CA TYR A 22 32.30 -24.35 6.05
C TYR A 22 33.70 -23.82 6.40
N ASP A 23 34.40 -24.44 7.35
CA ASP A 23 35.77 -24.05 7.71
C ASP A 23 36.75 -24.38 6.57
N GLY A 24 36.59 -25.56 5.94
CA GLY A 24 37.35 -25.93 4.74
C GLY A 24 37.08 -24.97 3.58
N ALA A 25 35.80 -24.67 3.31
CA ALA A 25 35.42 -23.72 2.28
C ALA A 25 36.03 -22.34 2.53
N LEU A 26 36.00 -21.85 3.78
CA LEU A 26 36.57 -20.56 4.16
C LEU A 26 38.09 -20.50 3.92
N ASP A 27 38.81 -21.57 4.24
CA ASP A 27 40.26 -21.65 4.02
C ASP A 27 40.60 -21.53 2.54
N TYR A 28 39.91 -22.30 1.70
CA TYR A 28 40.11 -22.26 0.24
C TYR A 28 39.67 -20.94 -0.41
N TYR A 29 38.56 -20.34 0.03
CA TYR A 29 38.18 -19.01 -0.42
C TYR A 29 39.21 -17.93 -0.04
N LYS A 30 39.82 -18.02 1.15
CA LYS A 30 40.89 -17.11 1.55
C LYS A 30 42.13 -17.27 0.69
N LYS A 31 42.50 -18.50 0.32
CA LYS A 31 43.60 -18.77 -0.63
C LYS A 31 43.30 -18.15 -1.99
N ALA A 32 42.12 -18.40 -2.55
CA ALA A 32 41.69 -17.79 -3.82
C ALA A 32 41.71 -16.26 -3.77
N MET A 33 41.34 -15.65 -2.64
CA MET A 33 41.33 -14.19 -2.46
C MET A 33 42.69 -13.53 -2.68
N ILE A 34 43.79 -14.21 -2.33
CA ILE A 34 45.15 -13.68 -2.48
C ILE A 34 45.44 -13.48 -3.97
N TYR A 35 45.26 -14.54 -4.77
CA TYR A 35 45.49 -14.51 -6.22
C TYR A 35 44.54 -13.56 -6.95
N ILE A 36 43.26 -13.50 -6.55
CA ILE A 36 42.28 -12.60 -7.16
C ILE A 36 42.65 -11.13 -6.91
N LYS A 37 43.15 -10.78 -5.71
CA LYS A 37 43.62 -9.42 -5.42
C LYS A 37 44.83 -9.05 -6.24
N ASP A 38 45.77 -9.97 -6.41
CA ASP A 38 47.01 -9.73 -7.17
C ASP A 38 46.71 -9.54 -8.68
N SER A 39 45.74 -10.30 -9.21
CA SER A 39 45.27 -10.17 -10.60
C SER A 39 44.56 -8.84 -10.90
N LYS A 40 44.13 -8.10 -9.87
CA LYS A 40 43.27 -6.90 -9.96
C LYS A 40 41.96 -7.13 -10.75
N ASN A 41 41.52 -8.38 -10.92
CA ASN A 41 40.26 -8.68 -11.58
C ASN A 41 39.08 -8.39 -10.65
N LYS A 42 38.44 -7.23 -10.87
CA LYS A 42 37.31 -6.79 -10.06
C LYS A 42 36.06 -7.68 -10.18
N SER A 43 35.86 -8.37 -11.31
CA SER A 43 34.69 -9.25 -11.47
C SER A 43 34.83 -10.46 -10.55
N GLU A 44 35.98 -11.14 -10.61
CA GLU A 44 36.27 -12.29 -9.75
C GLU A 44 36.30 -11.91 -8.27
N GLU A 45 36.78 -10.70 -7.93
CA GLU A 45 36.73 -10.18 -6.56
C GLU A 45 35.27 -10.03 -6.07
N ALA A 46 34.37 -9.53 -6.92
CA ALA A 46 32.95 -9.39 -6.59
C ALA A 46 32.25 -10.75 -6.43
N ASP A 47 32.54 -11.71 -7.33
CA ASP A 47 32.05 -13.08 -7.27
C ASP A 47 32.49 -13.79 -5.99
N LEU A 48 33.77 -13.67 -5.63
CA LEU A 48 34.29 -14.23 -4.39
C LEU A 48 33.64 -13.59 -3.16
N PHE A 49 33.45 -12.27 -3.13
CA PHE A 49 32.73 -11.62 -2.03
C PHE A 49 31.27 -12.08 -1.94
N LEU A 50 30.60 -12.34 -3.06
CA LEU A 50 29.26 -12.90 -3.05
C LEU A 50 29.25 -14.32 -2.43
N LYS A 51 30.20 -15.18 -2.83
CA LYS A 51 30.37 -16.53 -2.28
C LYS A 51 30.70 -16.52 -0.78
N LEU A 52 31.59 -15.63 -0.33
CA LEU A 52 31.89 -15.44 1.09
C LEU A 52 30.66 -14.94 1.88
N GLY A 53 29.85 -14.06 1.28
CA GLY A 53 28.57 -13.64 1.86
C GLY A 53 27.63 -14.82 2.09
N ASN A 54 27.48 -15.72 1.11
CA ASN A 54 26.69 -16.94 1.24
C ASN A 54 27.24 -17.86 2.34
N LEU A 55 28.56 -18.08 2.35
CA LEU A 55 29.23 -18.91 3.35
C LEU A 55 28.99 -18.40 4.78
N TYR A 56 29.23 -17.12 5.04
CA TYR A 56 29.02 -16.54 6.36
C TYR A 56 27.54 -16.55 6.76
N SER A 57 26.62 -16.39 5.81
CA SER A 57 25.18 -16.53 6.05
C SER A 57 24.85 -17.94 6.56
N ASP A 58 25.42 -18.99 5.98
CA ASP A 58 25.18 -20.38 6.40
C ASP A 58 25.90 -20.75 7.70
N MET A 59 27.04 -20.11 7.98
CA MET A 59 27.71 -20.15 9.29
C MET A 59 26.96 -19.36 10.37
N LYS A 60 25.88 -18.63 10.00
CA LYS A 60 25.10 -17.74 10.88
C LYS A 60 25.87 -16.53 11.43
N ASP A 61 26.96 -16.16 10.77
CA ASP A 61 27.69 -14.90 11.04
C ASP A 61 27.12 -13.82 10.10
N PHE A 62 25.93 -13.33 10.47
CA PHE A 62 25.14 -12.43 9.63
C PHE A 62 25.82 -11.07 9.39
N ASP A 63 26.59 -10.58 10.37
CA ASP A 63 27.30 -9.31 10.26
C ASP A 63 28.39 -9.38 9.17
N LYS A 64 29.17 -10.46 9.15
CA LYS A 64 30.16 -10.68 8.07
C LYS A 64 29.48 -10.93 6.74
N ALA A 65 28.40 -11.70 6.72
CA ALA A 65 27.65 -11.93 5.48
C ALA A 65 27.17 -10.61 4.87
N GLU A 66 26.60 -9.72 5.69
CA GLU A 66 26.16 -8.38 5.27
C GLU A 66 27.32 -7.55 4.71
N ASP A 67 28.47 -7.53 5.37
CA ASP A 67 29.67 -6.82 4.92
C ASP A 67 30.16 -7.33 3.55
N TYR A 68 30.23 -8.65 3.37
CA TYR A 68 30.64 -9.24 2.09
C TYR A 68 29.62 -9.00 0.96
N TYR A 69 28.32 -9.05 1.26
CA TYR A 69 27.31 -8.65 0.26
C TYR A 69 27.38 -7.16 -0.07
N LYS A 70 27.68 -6.26 0.87
CA LYS A 70 27.90 -4.83 0.61
C LYS A 70 29.14 -4.61 -0.26
N LYS A 71 30.23 -5.34 -0.01
CA LYS A 71 31.46 -5.28 -0.81
C LYS A 71 31.23 -5.75 -2.25
N SER A 72 30.60 -6.91 -2.45
CA SER A 72 30.23 -7.39 -3.80
C SER A 72 29.31 -6.39 -4.52
N LEU A 73 28.29 -5.87 -3.83
CA LEU A 73 27.38 -4.88 -4.40
C LEU A 73 28.10 -3.62 -4.88
N ASN A 74 29.07 -3.11 -4.11
CA ASN A 74 29.83 -1.92 -4.49
C ASN A 74 30.60 -2.13 -5.80
N ILE A 75 31.30 -3.27 -5.91
CA ILE A 75 32.06 -3.60 -7.12
C ILE A 75 31.14 -3.81 -8.33
N TYR A 76 30.07 -4.59 -8.19
CA TYR A 76 29.10 -4.78 -9.27
C TYR A 76 28.42 -3.49 -9.70
N SER A 77 28.20 -2.56 -8.76
CA SER A 77 27.66 -1.23 -9.09
C SER A 77 28.65 -0.42 -9.93
N ALA A 78 29.95 -0.44 -9.59
CA ALA A 78 31.00 0.23 -10.36
C ALA A 78 31.14 -0.36 -11.79
N GLN A 79 30.97 -1.67 -11.92
CA GLN A 79 31.00 -2.38 -13.20
C GLN A 79 29.69 -2.30 -13.99
N LYS A 80 28.62 -1.77 -13.39
CA LYS A 80 27.26 -1.77 -13.95
C LYS A 80 26.72 -3.18 -14.26
N ASP A 81 27.20 -4.20 -13.55
CA ASP A 81 26.66 -5.56 -13.64
C ASP A 81 25.31 -5.61 -12.91
N LEU A 82 24.24 -5.74 -13.68
CA LEU A 82 22.88 -5.81 -13.16
C LEU A 82 22.61 -7.14 -12.44
N ILE A 83 23.15 -8.25 -12.94
CA ILE A 83 22.89 -9.57 -12.37
C ILE A 83 23.60 -9.69 -11.03
N GLY A 84 24.88 -9.29 -10.97
CA GLY A 84 25.66 -9.23 -9.73
C GLY A 84 25.03 -8.31 -8.69
N GLN A 85 24.59 -7.10 -9.08
CA GLN A 85 23.83 -6.20 -8.19
C GLN A 85 22.54 -6.85 -7.68
N GLY A 86 21.84 -7.60 -8.53
CA GLY A 86 20.64 -8.37 -8.17
C GLY A 86 20.93 -9.42 -7.11
N TYR A 87 21.99 -10.22 -7.29
CA TYR A 87 22.40 -11.23 -6.33
C TYR A 87 22.81 -10.65 -4.97
N SER A 88 23.68 -9.64 -4.95
CA SER A 88 24.09 -9.01 -3.69
C SER A 88 22.91 -8.39 -2.94
N ARG A 89 21.94 -7.80 -3.67
CA ARG A 89 20.70 -7.29 -3.05
C ARG A 89 19.81 -8.41 -2.51
N THR A 90 19.71 -9.54 -3.20
CA THR A 90 18.99 -10.71 -2.69
C THR A 90 19.64 -11.24 -1.40
N GLY A 91 20.97 -11.37 -1.38
CA GLY A 91 21.72 -11.77 -0.19
C GLY A 91 21.48 -10.86 1.01
N LEU A 92 21.58 -9.54 0.83
CA LEU A 92 21.26 -8.56 1.87
C LEU A 92 19.81 -8.67 2.36
N GLY A 93 18.86 -8.95 1.45
CA GLY A 93 17.48 -9.17 1.83
C GLY A 93 17.31 -10.40 2.73
N ILE A 94 18.02 -11.49 2.43
CA ILE A 94 18.03 -12.70 3.25
C ILE A 94 18.62 -12.41 4.63
N ILE A 95 19.69 -11.62 4.71
CA ILE A 95 20.30 -11.25 5.99
C ILE A 95 19.34 -10.42 6.86
N HIS A 96 18.65 -9.43 6.28
CA HIS A 96 17.64 -8.68 7.03
C HIS A 96 16.45 -9.55 7.48
N GLU A 97 16.05 -10.59 6.73
CA GLU A 97 15.09 -11.58 7.24
C GLU A 97 15.62 -12.30 8.50
N LYS A 98 16.92 -12.60 8.56
CA LYS A 98 17.53 -13.24 9.73
C LYS A 98 17.58 -12.32 10.95
N TYR A 99 17.70 -11.01 10.73
CA TYR A 99 17.57 -10.01 11.80
C TYR A 99 16.11 -9.78 12.23
N GLY A 100 15.12 -10.19 11.43
CA GLY A 100 13.70 -9.86 11.64
C GLY A 100 13.30 -8.51 11.04
N ASP A 101 14.20 -7.85 10.31
CA ASP A 101 13.97 -6.55 9.66
C ASP A 101 13.24 -6.73 8.32
N HIS A 102 12.00 -7.23 8.38
CA HIS A 102 11.22 -7.59 7.20
C HIS A 102 11.00 -6.44 6.20
N ASP A 103 10.92 -5.19 6.66
CA ASP A 103 10.76 -4.01 5.79
C ASP A 103 12.02 -3.72 4.97
N GLU A 104 13.19 -3.80 5.60
CA GLU A 104 14.50 -3.68 4.93
C GLU A 104 14.75 -4.87 4.02
N ALA A 105 14.44 -6.10 4.47
CA ALA A 105 14.53 -7.30 3.66
C ALA A 105 13.76 -7.17 2.34
N ARG A 106 12.46 -6.84 2.42
CA ARG A 106 11.66 -6.54 1.22
C ARG A 106 12.25 -5.37 0.41
N GLY A 107 12.94 -4.42 1.06
CA GLY A 107 13.52 -3.25 0.40
C GLY A 107 14.67 -3.64 -0.50
N HIS A 108 15.52 -4.53 0.01
CA HIS A 108 16.59 -5.18 -0.72
C HIS A 108 16.06 -6.08 -1.84
N TYR A 109 15.05 -6.92 -1.57
CA TYR A 109 14.40 -7.73 -2.61
C TYR A 109 13.77 -6.88 -3.73
N ASN A 110 13.08 -5.78 -3.40
CA ASN A 110 12.53 -4.89 -4.42
C ASN A 110 13.61 -4.20 -5.27
N LYS A 111 14.80 -3.93 -4.70
CA LYS A 111 15.95 -3.44 -5.47
C LYS A 111 16.48 -4.56 -6.39
N ALA A 112 16.65 -5.78 -5.89
CA ALA A 112 17.05 -6.95 -6.69
C ALA A 112 16.10 -7.19 -7.87
N LEU A 113 14.78 -7.16 -7.61
CA LEU A 113 13.73 -7.28 -8.62
C LEU A 113 13.88 -6.27 -9.76
N LYS A 114 14.22 -5.01 -9.44
CA LYS A 114 14.45 -3.98 -10.46
C LYS A 114 15.68 -4.29 -11.32
N TYR A 115 16.73 -4.85 -10.74
CA TYR A 115 17.93 -5.23 -11.48
C TYR A 115 17.66 -6.41 -12.41
N PHE A 116 17.05 -7.49 -11.93
CA PHE A 116 16.70 -8.65 -12.76
C PHE A 116 15.73 -8.29 -13.89
N ARG A 117 14.74 -7.42 -13.62
CA ARG A 117 13.87 -6.89 -14.67
C ARG A 117 14.63 -6.11 -15.75
N LYS A 118 15.59 -5.27 -15.36
CA LYS A 118 16.44 -4.54 -16.33
C LYS A 118 17.33 -5.48 -17.13
N ALA A 119 17.80 -6.55 -16.52
CA ALA A 119 18.57 -7.62 -17.17
C ALA A 119 17.70 -8.57 -18.03
N LYS A 120 16.37 -8.40 -18.02
CA LYS A 120 15.40 -9.31 -18.66
C LYS A 120 15.51 -10.76 -18.16
N ASP A 121 15.84 -10.92 -16.88
CA ASP A 121 15.93 -12.21 -16.22
C ASP A 121 14.63 -12.53 -15.47
N ASP A 122 13.71 -13.15 -16.19
CA ASP A 122 12.39 -13.49 -15.67
C ASP A 122 12.44 -14.60 -14.61
N GLU A 123 13.44 -15.51 -14.67
CA GLU A 123 13.60 -16.59 -13.72
C GLU A 123 13.99 -16.04 -12.33
N ARG A 124 15.04 -15.22 -12.29
CA ARG A 124 15.49 -14.57 -11.04
C ARG A 124 14.46 -13.55 -10.53
N GLU A 125 13.74 -12.86 -11.41
CA GLU A 125 12.58 -12.04 -11.02
C GLU A 125 11.52 -12.88 -10.28
N GLY A 126 11.14 -14.05 -10.82
CA GLY A 126 10.20 -14.98 -10.17
C GLY A 126 10.67 -15.43 -8.79
N ILE A 127 11.94 -15.81 -8.66
CA ILE A 127 12.52 -16.23 -7.37
C ILE A 127 12.43 -15.10 -6.34
N VAL A 128 12.86 -13.89 -6.67
CA VAL A 128 12.83 -12.76 -5.74
C VAL A 128 11.40 -12.39 -5.33
N ILE A 129 10.43 -12.47 -6.24
CA ILE A 129 9.01 -12.26 -5.90
C ILE A 129 8.58 -13.28 -4.83
N SER A 130 9.00 -14.54 -4.93
CA SER A 130 8.68 -15.53 -3.90
C SER A 130 9.37 -15.29 -2.56
N LEU A 131 10.54 -14.65 -2.52
CA LEU A 131 11.18 -14.24 -1.28
C LEU A 131 10.39 -13.12 -0.60
N ILE A 132 9.89 -12.14 -1.36
CA ILE A 132 8.98 -11.10 -0.86
C ILE A 132 7.70 -11.75 -0.28
N ALA A 133 7.14 -12.74 -0.99
CA ALA A 133 5.97 -13.48 -0.53
C ALA A 133 6.24 -14.24 0.79
N SER A 134 7.40 -14.89 0.90
CA SER A 134 7.83 -15.57 2.13
C SER A 134 8.02 -14.61 3.30
N THR A 135 8.51 -13.39 3.05
CA THR A 135 8.58 -12.34 4.09
C THR A 135 7.18 -11.93 4.57
N TYR A 136 6.21 -11.80 3.65
CA TYR A 136 4.83 -11.52 4.07
C TYR A 136 4.25 -12.70 4.87
N GLU A 137 4.54 -13.94 4.47
CA GLU A 137 4.12 -15.13 5.19
C GLU A 137 4.69 -15.17 6.61
N SER A 138 5.97 -14.85 6.81
CA SER A 138 6.61 -14.84 8.14
C SER A 138 6.01 -13.79 9.08
N GLN A 139 5.48 -12.70 8.52
CA GLN A 139 4.77 -11.65 9.28
C GLN A 139 3.28 -11.92 9.49
N GLY A 140 2.74 -13.05 9.01
CA GLY A 140 1.30 -13.34 9.06
C GLY A 140 0.46 -12.46 8.12
N ALA A 141 1.09 -11.75 7.18
CA ALA A 141 0.44 -10.95 6.16
C ALA A 141 -0.07 -11.84 5.02
N TRP A 142 -0.98 -12.78 5.34
CA TRP A 142 -1.35 -13.88 4.46
C TRP A 142 -1.90 -13.43 3.11
N GLU A 143 -2.70 -12.36 3.07
CA GLU A 143 -3.26 -11.85 1.82
C GLU A 143 -2.18 -11.28 0.89
N ASP A 144 -1.25 -10.48 1.43
CA ASP A 144 -0.14 -9.94 0.65
C ASP A 144 0.83 -11.05 0.22
N ALA A 145 1.05 -12.06 1.07
CA ALA A 145 1.81 -13.27 0.71
C ALA A 145 1.18 -14.02 -0.47
N LEU A 146 -0.13 -14.27 -0.44
CA LEU A 146 -0.86 -14.93 -1.52
C LEU A 146 -0.79 -14.16 -2.84
N ILE A 147 -0.88 -12.83 -2.78
CA ILE A 147 -0.76 -11.96 -3.96
C ILE A 147 0.63 -12.15 -4.61
N GLU A 148 1.70 -12.09 -3.82
CA GLU A 148 3.06 -12.21 -4.36
C GLU A 148 3.38 -13.66 -4.78
N TYR A 149 2.91 -14.69 -4.07
CA TYR A 149 3.06 -16.08 -4.53
C TYR A 149 2.35 -16.33 -5.87
N LYS A 150 1.12 -15.81 -6.04
CA LYS A 150 0.42 -15.87 -7.34
C LYS A 150 1.17 -15.13 -8.45
N ARG A 151 1.80 -14.00 -8.12
CA ARG A 151 2.62 -13.25 -9.07
C ARG A 151 3.89 -14.02 -9.47
N SER A 152 4.53 -14.71 -8.52
CA SER A 152 5.64 -15.63 -8.78
C SER A 152 5.19 -16.79 -9.68
N PHE A 153 4.04 -17.42 -9.37
CA PHE A 153 3.44 -18.47 -10.20
C PHE A 153 3.26 -18.00 -11.65
N GLN A 154 2.64 -16.83 -11.87
CA GLN A 154 2.40 -16.27 -13.21
C GLN A 154 3.69 -16.01 -14.00
N LYS A 155 4.81 -15.75 -13.31
CA LYS A 155 6.12 -15.62 -13.96
C LYS A 155 6.62 -16.98 -14.43
N PHE A 156 6.58 -18.00 -13.58
CA PHE A 156 7.05 -19.35 -13.93
C PHE A 156 6.13 -20.07 -14.93
N GLU A 157 4.83 -19.77 -14.92
CA GLU A 157 3.88 -20.23 -15.94
C GLU A 157 4.26 -19.71 -17.33
N LYS A 158 4.60 -18.42 -17.45
CA LYS A 158 5.08 -17.84 -18.71
C LYS A 158 6.40 -18.43 -19.18
N LEU A 159 7.25 -18.88 -18.25
CA LEU A 159 8.51 -19.57 -18.54
C LEU A 159 8.32 -21.06 -18.81
N GLN A 160 7.09 -21.59 -18.74
CA GLN A 160 6.78 -23.02 -18.88
C GLN A 160 7.57 -23.90 -17.89
N ASN A 161 7.90 -23.37 -16.71
CA ASN A 161 8.63 -24.11 -15.68
C ASN A 161 7.66 -24.86 -14.76
N HIS A 162 7.27 -26.06 -15.18
CA HIS A 162 6.26 -26.88 -14.49
C HIS A 162 6.61 -27.22 -13.04
N GLY A 163 7.88 -27.52 -12.73
CA GLY A 163 8.30 -27.83 -11.36
C GLY A 163 8.15 -26.64 -10.40
N ARG A 164 8.41 -25.42 -10.89
CA ARG A 164 8.19 -24.20 -10.10
C ARG A 164 6.71 -23.87 -9.98
N THR A 165 5.92 -24.03 -11.03
CA THR A 165 4.47 -23.78 -10.96
C THR A 165 3.79 -24.70 -9.95
N ASP A 166 4.13 -25.99 -9.94
CA ASP A 166 3.56 -26.96 -8.99
C ASP A 166 3.92 -26.60 -7.54
N LYS A 167 5.17 -26.23 -7.30
CA LYS A 167 5.62 -25.73 -6.00
C LYS A 167 4.82 -24.52 -5.52
N TYR A 168 4.58 -23.53 -6.38
CA TYR A 168 3.84 -22.33 -5.96
C TYR A 168 2.33 -22.56 -5.83
N THR A 169 1.77 -23.55 -6.54
CA THR A 169 0.40 -24.02 -6.31
C THR A 169 0.24 -24.58 -4.90
N ASP A 170 1.13 -25.51 -4.50
CA ASP A 170 1.14 -26.10 -3.15
C ASP A 170 1.33 -25.04 -2.06
N ILE A 171 2.32 -24.15 -2.22
CA ILE A 171 2.55 -23.05 -1.28
C ILE A 171 1.32 -22.16 -1.15
N THR A 172 0.66 -21.80 -2.27
CA THR A 172 -0.51 -20.93 -2.25
C THR A 172 -1.67 -21.61 -1.51
N GLN A 173 -1.87 -22.91 -1.70
CA GLN A 173 -2.88 -23.68 -0.96
C GLN A 173 -2.59 -23.69 0.54
N ARG A 174 -1.37 -24.03 0.94
CA ARG A 174 -0.94 -24.04 2.35
C ARG A 174 -1.11 -22.68 3.03
N VAL A 175 -0.77 -21.59 2.33
CA VAL A 175 -0.92 -20.22 2.87
C VAL A 175 -2.40 -19.85 2.98
N GLN A 176 -3.23 -20.28 2.02
CA GLN A 176 -4.68 -20.07 2.08
C GLN A 176 -5.32 -20.81 3.27
N GLU A 177 -4.87 -22.03 3.57
CA GLU A 177 -5.29 -22.78 4.75
C GLU A 177 -4.90 -22.06 6.04
N LYS A 178 -3.63 -21.63 6.18
CA LYS A 178 -3.18 -20.83 7.33
C LYS A 178 -4.01 -19.56 7.50
N ARG A 179 -4.28 -18.85 6.41
CA ARG A 179 -5.16 -17.67 6.41
C ARG A 179 -6.55 -18.00 6.94
N SER A 180 -7.14 -19.12 6.51
CA SER A 180 -8.49 -19.52 6.93
C SER A 180 -8.58 -19.88 8.42
N GLN A 181 -7.47 -20.34 9.00
CA GLN A 181 -7.36 -20.69 10.42
C GLN A 181 -7.03 -19.49 11.31
N TYR A 182 -6.54 -18.39 10.73
CA TYR A 182 -6.17 -17.19 11.46
C TYR A 182 -7.42 -16.53 12.08
N LYS A 183 -7.40 -16.37 13.40
CA LYS A 183 -8.45 -15.68 14.14
C LYS A 183 -8.04 -14.24 14.41
N ILE A 184 -9.00 -13.34 14.25
CA ILE A 184 -8.81 -11.91 14.51
C ILE A 184 -8.51 -11.71 15.99
N SER A 185 -7.49 -10.90 16.31
CA SER A 185 -7.17 -10.58 17.71
C SER A 185 -8.24 -9.67 18.31
N HIS A 186 -8.83 -10.11 19.43
CA HIS A 186 -9.79 -9.29 20.18
C HIS A 186 -9.18 -7.96 20.65
N GLN A 187 -7.88 -7.93 20.94
CA GLN A 187 -7.17 -6.72 21.35
C GLN A 187 -7.04 -5.73 20.17
N GLU A 188 -6.72 -6.22 18.97
CA GLU A 188 -6.65 -5.39 17.76
C GLU A 188 -8.02 -4.81 17.41
N ILE A 189 -9.09 -5.62 17.51
CA ILE A 189 -10.47 -5.13 17.32
C ILE A 189 -10.79 -4.03 18.33
N ALA A 190 -10.52 -4.26 19.61
CA ALA A 190 -10.81 -3.29 20.67
C ALA A 190 -10.06 -1.97 20.43
N LEU A 191 -8.77 -2.05 20.08
CA LEU A 191 -7.97 -0.87 19.76
C LEU A 191 -8.47 -0.13 18.51
N ALA A 192 -8.82 -0.85 17.44
CA ALA A 192 -9.40 -0.24 16.23
C ALA A 192 -10.70 0.51 16.54
N LEU A 193 -11.56 -0.07 17.38
CA LEU A 193 -12.80 0.57 17.83
C LEU A 193 -12.54 1.78 18.73
N ILE A 194 -11.54 1.72 19.62
CA ILE A 194 -11.13 2.86 20.44
C ILE A 194 -10.70 4.04 19.55
N TYR A 195 -9.86 3.79 18.53
CA TYR A 195 -9.46 4.85 17.61
C TYR A 195 -10.63 5.39 16.78
N LEU A 196 -11.53 4.53 16.31
CA LEU A 196 -12.74 4.96 15.61
C LEU A 196 -13.61 5.86 16.50
N LEU A 197 -13.86 5.45 17.74
CA LEU A 197 -14.63 6.24 18.69
C LEU A 197 -13.92 7.56 19.03
N GLY A 198 -12.60 7.53 19.20
CA GLY A 198 -11.80 8.74 19.41
C GLY A 198 -11.94 9.73 18.27
N LEU A 199 -11.85 9.26 17.01
CA LEU A 199 -12.05 10.09 15.82
C LEU A 199 -13.47 10.67 15.77
N ILE A 200 -14.50 9.85 16.04
CA ILE A 200 -15.89 10.33 16.11
C ILE A 200 -16.04 11.43 17.17
N VAL A 201 -15.45 11.25 18.36
CA VAL A 201 -15.50 12.27 19.42
C VAL A 201 -14.79 13.55 18.97
N ALA A 202 -13.62 13.44 18.32
CA ALA A 202 -12.92 14.61 17.79
C ALA A 202 -13.78 15.37 16.76
N GLU A 203 -14.41 14.66 15.82
CA GLU A 203 -15.32 15.23 14.81
C GLU A 203 -16.53 15.93 15.44
N VAL A 204 -17.15 15.31 16.44
CA VAL A 204 -18.27 15.93 17.19
C VAL A 204 -17.81 17.18 17.94
N MET A 205 -16.62 17.17 18.54
CA MET A 205 -16.07 18.37 19.21
C MET A 205 -15.85 19.51 18.23
N VAL A 206 -15.28 19.21 17.05
CA VAL A 206 -15.09 20.18 15.96
C VAL A 206 -16.43 20.76 15.50
N ALA A 207 -17.41 19.90 15.25
CA ALA A 207 -18.68 20.28 14.64
C ALA A 207 -19.65 21.01 15.59
N ASN A 208 -19.68 20.62 16.87
CA ASN A 208 -20.78 21.00 17.77
C ASN A 208 -20.37 21.74 19.05
N TYR A 209 -19.09 21.73 19.43
CA TYR A 209 -18.68 22.23 20.75
C TYR A 209 -17.54 23.24 20.69
N ASN A 210 -16.33 22.79 20.39
CA ASN A 210 -15.15 23.64 20.40
C ASN A 210 -14.11 23.12 19.40
N LEU A 211 -13.86 23.92 18.36
CA LEU A 211 -12.90 23.63 17.31
C LEU A 211 -11.49 23.33 17.86
N GLN A 212 -11.01 24.10 18.83
CA GLN A 212 -9.66 23.93 19.38
C GLN A 212 -9.52 22.61 20.15
N VAL A 213 -10.56 22.22 20.90
CA VAL A 213 -10.59 20.94 21.62
C VAL A 213 -10.61 19.77 20.63
N GLY A 214 -11.43 19.86 19.57
CA GLY A 214 -11.47 18.86 18.51
C GLY A 214 -10.11 18.67 17.83
N LEU A 215 -9.47 19.77 17.44
CA LEU A 215 -8.11 19.74 16.85
C LEU A 215 -7.04 19.19 17.81
N ALA A 216 -7.15 19.47 19.11
CA ALA A 216 -6.27 18.91 20.11
C ALA A 216 -6.46 17.38 20.24
N LEU A 217 -7.70 16.89 20.18
CA LEU A 217 -7.99 15.46 20.16
C LEU A 217 -7.42 14.79 18.91
N ASP A 218 -7.57 15.40 17.73
CA ASP A 218 -6.97 14.89 16.49
C ASP A 218 -5.45 14.78 16.60
N ALA A 219 -4.78 15.77 17.20
CA ALA A 219 -3.34 15.74 17.42
C ALA A 219 -2.93 14.60 18.38
N ILE A 220 -3.70 14.38 19.46
CA ILE A 220 -3.48 13.27 20.40
C ILE A 220 -3.68 11.92 19.69
N ILE A 221 -4.75 11.77 18.91
CA ILE A 221 -5.05 10.54 18.16
C ILE A 221 -3.95 10.28 17.14
N LEU A 222 -3.50 11.29 16.40
CA LEU A 222 -2.39 11.19 15.45
C LEU A 222 -1.11 10.67 16.13
N PHE A 223 -0.74 11.27 17.27
CA PHE A 223 0.43 10.82 18.02
C PHE A 223 0.27 9.39 18.53
N ALA A 224 -0.90 9.04 19.06
CA ALA A 224 -1.21 7.70 19.53
C ALA A 224 -1.15 6.67 18.39
N LEU A 225 -1.70 6.97 17.21
CA LEU A 225 -1.61 6.12 16.02
C LEU A 225 -0.15 5.90 15.60
N LEU A 226 0.67 6.96 15.58
CA LEU A 226 2.09 6.88 15.22
C LEU A 226 2.86 5.95 16.16
N VAL A 227 2.76 6.19 17.47
CA VAL A 227 3.46 5.40 18.51
C VAL A 227 3.01 3.94 18.45
N ASN A 228 1.70 3.70 18.45
CA ASN A 228 1.16 2.34 18.50
C ASN A 228 1.49 1.56 17.21
N SER A 229 1.47 2.21 16.05
CA SER A 229 1.90 1.59 14.79
C SER A 229 3.40 1.29 14.67
N SER A 230 4.21 1.80 15.60
CA SER A 230 5.65 1.56 15.64
C SER A 230 6.02 0.46 16.63
N ILE A 231 5.21 0.28 17.68
CA ILE A 231 5.47 -0.70 18.76
C ILE A 231 4.72 -2.01 18.52
N HIS A 232 3.57 -1.97 17.85
CA HIS A 232 2.73 -3.15 17.69
C HIS A 232 3.39 -4.20 16.77
N SER A 233 3.39 -5.46 17.21
CA SER A 233 4.09 -6.56 16.54
C SER A 233 3.40 -7.05 15.26
N SER A 234 2.07 -6.96 15.21
CA SER A 234 1.28 -7.37 14.04
C SER A 234 1.48 -6.41 12.87
N TYR A 235 2.01 -6.94 11.76
CA TYR A 235 2.25 -6.18 10.53
C TYR A 235 0.97 -5.54 9.98
N ASN A 236 -0.11 -6.34 9.85
CA ASN A 236 -1.38 -5.87 9.28
C ASN A 236 -1.98 -4.76 10.14
N PHE A 237 -1.94 -4.90 11.47
CA PHE A 237 -2.49 -3.90 12.37
C PHE A 237 -1.66 -2.61 12.35
N SER A 238 -0.34 -2.71 12.42
CA SER A 238 0.54 -1.55 12.33
C SER A 238 0.32 -0.77 11.03
N ILE A 239 0.08 -1.45 9.92
CA ILE A 239 -0.23 -0.82 8.64
C ILE A 239 -1.61 -0.14 8.62
N LEU A 240 -2.62 -0.74 9.23
CA LEU A 240 -3.94 -0.12 9.39
C LEU A 240 -3.81 1.19 10.18
N LEU A 241 -3.15 1.16 11.33
CA LEU A 241 -2.92 2.34 12.17
C LEU A 241 -2.17 3.44 11.39
N ARG A 242 -1.12 3.08 10.63
CA ARG A 242 -0.39 4.06 9.79
C ARG A 242 -1.28 4.68 8.73
N SER A 243 -2.17 3.92 8.10
CA SER A 243 -3.10 4.48 7.11
C SER A 243 -4.15 5.41 7.73
N MET A 244 -4.59 5.11 8.95
CA MET A 244 -5.55 5.94 9.68
C MET A 244 -4.98 7.29 10.10
N MET A 245 -3.64 7.45 10.20
CA MET A 245 -3.01 8.74 10.50
C MET A 245 -3.42 9.84 9.52
N ALA A 246 -3.77 9.49 8.28
CA ALA A 246 -4.25 10.46 7.30
C ALA A 246 -5.52 11.19 7.79
N LEU A 247 -6.40 10.53 8.54
CA LEU A 247 -7.69 11.09 8.98
C LEU A 247 -7.51 12.34 9.87
N PRO A 248 -6.81 12.29 11.01
CA PRO A 248 -6.57 13.49 11.83
C PRO A 248 -5.66 14.49 11.11
N ILE A 249 -4.72 14.05 10.27
CA ILE A 249 -3.87 14.97 9.49
C ILE A 249 -4.72 15.85 8.56
N ILE A 250 -5.67 15.27 7.84
CA ILE A 250 -6.54 16.01 6.92
C ILE A 250 -7.38 17.03 7.69
N ARG A 251 -7.85 16.69 8.90
CA ARG A 251 -8.60 17.62 9.76
C ARG A 251 -7.77 18.77 10.28
N ILE A 252 -6.60 18.46 10.83
CA ILE A 252 -5.65 19.47 11.31
C ILE A 252 -5.30 20.44 10.19
N ILE A 253 -4.95 19.93 9.00
CA ILE A 253 -4.59 20.78 7.87
C ILE A 253 -5.81 21.55 7.36
N GLY A 254 -6.92 20.86 7.08
CA GLY A 254 -8.10 21.44 6.44
C GLY A 254 -8.76 22.55 7.26
N LEU A 255 -8.75 22.43 8.58
CA LEU A 255 -9.37 23.42 9.49
C LEU A 255 -8.39 24.49 9.97
N SER A 256 -7.08 24.31 9.78
CA SER A 256 -6.08 25.32 10.13
C SER A 256 -5.77 26.30 8.99
N ILE A 257 -6.12 25.97 7.74
CA ILE A 257 -5.92 26.88 6.60
C ILE A 257 -7.02 27.96 6.64
N PRO A 258 -6.66 29.27 6.59
CA PRO A 258 -7.63 30.35 6.58
C PRO A 258 -8.31 30.50 5.22
N LEU A 259 -9.26 29.61 4.93
CA LEU A 259 -9.94 29.51 3.62
C LEU A 259 -11.05 30.55 3.42
N MET A 260 -11.42 31.34 4.44
CA MET A 260 -12.56 32.27 4.39
C MET A 260 -12.47 33.35 3.30
N GLN A 261 -11.27 33.65 2.80
CA GLN A 261 -11.06 34.64 1.73
C GLN A 261 -11.04 34.02 0.32
N ILE A 262 -11.13 32.70 0.22
CA ILE A 262 -11.05 31.93 -1.02
C ILE A 262 -12.47 31.47 -1.39
N GLN A 263 -12.82 31.48 -2.68
CA GLN A 263 -14.12 30.95 -3.11
C GLN A 263 -14.24 29.46 -2.75
N PRO A 264 -15.42 28.99 -2.25
CA PRO A 264 -15.60 27.62 -1.77
C PRO A 264 -15.16 26.51 -2.74
N LEU A 265 -15.33 26.72 -4.05
CA LEU A 265 -14.92 25.76 -5.07
C LEU A 265 -13.40 25.44 -5.01
N TYR A 266 -12.56 26.40 -4.63
CA TYR A 266 -11.11 26.19 -4.57
C TYR A 266 -10.64 25.60 -3.24
N TRP A 267 -11.52 25.42 -2.25
CA TRP A 267 -11.17 24.74 -1.01
C TRP A 267 -10.85 23.26 -1.27
N PHE A 268 -11.60 22.62 -2.18
CA PHE A 268 -11.45 21.22 -2.55
C PHE A 268 -10.03 20.87 -3.04
N PRO A 269 -9.44 21.53 -4.06
CA PRO A 269 -8.08 21.23 -4.49
C PRO A 269 -7.03 21.57 -3.41
N ILE A 270 -7.25 22.60 -2.60
CA ILE A 270 -6.31 22.96 -1.52
C ILE A 270 -6.24 21.85 -0.46
N ILE A 271 -7.38 21.29 -0.07
CA ILE A 271 -7.46 20.21 0.93
C ILE A 271 -7.02 18.86 0.31
N SER A 272 -7.32 18.63 -0.97
CA SER A 272 -6.99 17.35 -1.61
C SER A 272 -5.50 17.17 -1.91
N ILE A 273 -4.72 18.24 -2.09
CA ILE A 273 -3.27 18.14 -2.31
C ILE A 273 -2.55 17.43 -1.14
N PRO A 274 -2.72 17.84 0.13
CA PRO A 274 -2.20 17.09 1.28
C PRO A 274 -2.72 15.65 1.35
N LEU A 275 -3.99 15.42 1.00
CA LEU A 275 -4.60 14.08 0.97
C LEU A 275 -3.94 13.16 -0.07
N PHE A 276 -3.68 13.67 -1.28
CA PHE A 276 -2.91 12.95 -2.28
C PHE A 276 -1.48 12.68 -1.80
N ALA A 277 -0.81 13.68 -1.22
CA ALA A 277 0.54 13.52 -0.69
C ALA A 277 0.60 12.44 0.41
N ALA A 278 -0.35 12.44 1.34
CA ALA A 278 -0.49 11.42 2.37
C ALA A 278 -0.74 10.05 1.74
N SER A 279 -1.71 9.94 0.83
CA SER A 279 -2.05 8.69 0.15
C SER A 279 -0.86 8.11 -0.62
N PHE A 280 -0.15 8.92 -1.41
CA PHE A 280 1.03 8.46 -2.15
C PHE A 280 2.20 8.10 -1.24
N THR A 281 2.36 8.80 -0.12
CA THR A 281 3.37 8.48 0.89
C THR A 281 3.06 7.15 1.57
N ILE A 282 1.81 6.91 1.98
CA ILE A 282 1.35 5.64 2.55
C ILE A 282 1.52 4.52 1.53
N MET A 283 1.13 4.73 0.27
CA MET A 283 1.33 3.76 -0.80
C MET A 283 2.80 3.41 -0.98
N ARG A 284 3.72 4.38 -0.95
CA ARG A 284 5.15 4.11 -1.04
C ARG A 284 5.69 3.38 0.20
N ALA A 285 5.30 3.81 1.39
CA ALA A 285 5.74 3.22 2.65
C ALA A 285 5.28 1.76 2.77
N GLN A 286 4.03 1.48 2.42
CA GLN A 286 3.43 0.14 2.40
C GLN A 286 3.73 -0.64 1.11
N ARG A 287 4.45 -0.02 0.16
CA ARG A 287 4.81 -0.56 -1.16
C ARG A 287 3.61 -1.08 -1.96
N LEU A 288 2.47 -0.43 -1.81
CA LEU A 288 1.25 -0.71 -2.56
C LEU A 288 1.43 -0.30 -4.03
N SER A 289 1.15 -1.22 -4.95
CA SER A 289 1.09 -0.89 -6.37
C SER A 289 -0.25 -0.20 -6.72
N ARG A 290 -0.31 0.43 -7.90
CA ARG A 290 -1.56 0.98 -8.45
C ARG A 290 -2.68 -0.07 -8.50
N LYS A 291 -2.34 -1.33 -8.79
CA LYS A 291 -3.31 -2.44 -8.81
C LYS A 291 -3.84 -2.77 -7.42
N ASN A 292 -3.01 -2.67 -6.37
CA ASN A 292 -3.44 -2.96 -5.00
C ASN A 292 -4.46 -1.95 -4.48
N VAL A 293 -4.35 -0.68 -4.88
CA VAL A 293 -5.27 0.39 -4.48
C VAL A 293 -6.43 0.61 -5.47
N GLY A 294 -6.59 -0.27 -6.47
CA GLY A 294 -7.68 -0.19 -7.43
C GLY A 294 -7.54 0.87 -8.52
N LEU A 295 -6.36 1.47 -8.69
CA LEU A 295 -6.05 2.40 -9.79
C LEU A 295 -5.83 1.65 -11.10
N ILE A 296 -6.88 0.94 -11.52
CA ILE A 296 -7.01 0.19 -12.77
C ILE A 296 -8.40 0.43 -13.35
N TRP A 297 -8.55 0.30 -14.66
CA TRP A 297 -9.83 0.53 -15.35
C TRP A 297 -10.90 -0.52 -15.04
N GLY A 298 -10.50 -1.75 -14.69
CA GLY A 298 -11.45 -2.84 -14.45
C GLY A 298 -12.28 -3.19 -15.70
N ASN A 299 -13.49 -3.73 -15.48
CA ASN A 299 -14.47 -3.96 -16.54
C ASN A 299 -15.22 -2.66 -16.83
N LEU A 300 -14.91 -2.01 -17.95
CA LEU A 300 -15.37 -0.67 -18.26
C LEU A 300 -16.91 -0.53 -18.29
N PRO A 301 -17.70 -1.41 -18.96
CA PRO A 301 -19.16 -1.38 -18.87
C PRO A 301 -19.69 -1.36 -17.43
N VAL A 302 -19.15 -2.22 -16.56
CA VAL A 302 -19.56 -2.27 -15.14
C VAL A 302 -19.17 -0.97 -14.42
N GLN A 303 -17.97 -0.45 -14.66
CA GLN A 303 -17.54 0.81 -14.05
C GLN A 303 -18.36 2.02 -14.51
N LEU A 304 -18.81 2.04 -15.77
CA LEU A 304 -19.70 3.09 -16.28
C LEU A 304 -21.09 2.99 -15.65
N LEU A 305 -21.62 1.79 -15.47
CA LEU A 305 -22.88 1.59 -14.73
C LEU A 305 -22.78 2.07 -13.28
N ILE A 306 -21.65 1.80 -12.61
CA ILE A 306 -21.38 2.33 -11.27
C ILE A 306 -21.31 3.86 -11.31
N ALA A 307 -20.60 4.44 -12.27
CA ALA A 307 -20.48 5.90 -12.41
C ALA A 307 -21.86 6.60 -12.54
N LEU A 308 -22.81 5.98 -13.25
CA LEU A 308 -24.16 6.52 -13.41
C LEU A 308 -24.94 6.59 -12.09
N THR A 309 -24.60 5.77 -11.09
CA THR A 309 -25.26 5.84 -9.77
C THR A 309 -25.04 7.20 -9.09
N GLY A 310 -23.96 7.90 -9.42
CA GLY A 310 -23.66 9.24 -8.89
C GLY A 310 -24.75 10.27 -9.16
N VAL A 311 -25.45 10.19 -10.30
CA VAL A 311 -26.56 11.12 -10.63
C VAL A 311 -27.67 11.01 -9.59
N PHE A 312 -28.08 9.77 -9.32
CA PHE A 312 -29.14 9.45 -8.37
C PHE A 312 -28.71 9.78 -6.94
N LEU A 313 -27.50 9.37 -6.55
CA LEU A 313 -26.97 9.62 -5.21
C LEU A 313 -26.84 11.12 -4.91
N GLY A 314 -26.31 11.91 -5.84
CA GLY A 314 -26.14 13.36 -5.64
C GLY A 314 -27.47 14.11 -5.55
N THR A 315 -28.49 13.63 -6.26
CA THR A 315 -29.84 14.20 -6.18
C THR A 315 -30.49 13.84 -4.84
N LEU A 316 -30.40 12.59 -4.39
CA LEU A 316 -30.89 12.19 -3.06
C LEU A 316 -30.20 12.96 -1.94
N GLU A 317 -28.88 13.10 -2.01
CA GLU A 317 -28.09 13.85 -1.03
C GLU A 317 -28.50 15.33 -1.00
N TYR A 318 -28.82 15.93 -2.16
CA TYR A 318 -29.34 17.29 -2.20
C TYR A 318 -30.68 17.42 -1.48
N LEU A 319 -31.58 16.44 -1.63
CA LEU A 319 -32.86 16.45 -0.92
C LEU A 319 -32.68 16.39 0.60
N ILE A 320 -31.57 15.82 1.08
CA ILE A 320 -31.21 15.72 2.49
C ILE A 320 -30.57 17.03 3.00
N LEU A 321 -29.58 17.56 2.28
CA LEU A 321 -28.71 18.65 2.77
C LEU A 321 -29.09 20.04 2.26
N GLN A 322 -29.69 20.13 1.07
CA GLN A 322 -30.07 21.38 0.41
C GLN A 322 -28.95 22.46 0.40
N PRO A 323 -27.72 22.12 -0.03
CA PRO A 323 -26.62 23.08 -0.01
C PRO A 323 -26.82 24.21 -1.02
N LYS A 324 -26.15 25.33 -0.75
CA LYS A 324 -26.03 26.43 -1.71
C LYS A 324 -25.13 26.01 -2.89
N PRO A 325 -25.36 26.56 -4.11
CA PRO A 325 -24.51 26.24 -5.25
C PRO A 325 -23.05 26.69 -5.02
N LEU A 326 -22.10 25.86 -5.43
CA LEU A 326 -20.66 26.19 -5.33
C LEU A 326 -20.19 27.19 -6.41
N ILE A 327 -20.94 27.32 -7.50
CA ILE A 327 -20.68 28.27 -8.58
C ILE A 327 -21.75 29.37 -8.55
N ALA A 328 -21.39 30.60 -8.90
CA ALA A 328 -22.31 31.74 -8.86
C ALA A 328 -23.31 31.72 -10.03
N THR A 329 -22.90 31.24 -11.19
CA THR A 329 -23.70 31.22 -12.42
C THR A 329 -23.65 29.85 -13.07
N TYR A 330 -24.83 29.36 -13.46
CA TYR A 330 -24.96 28.11 -14.20
C TYR A 330 -24.64 28.35 -15.68
N ASN A 331 -23.46 27.90 -16.10
CA ASN A 331 -23.07 27.82 -17.51
C ASN A 331 -22.18 26.58 -17.72
N LEU A 332 -22.06 26.15 -18.97
CA LEU A 332 -21.38 24.90 -19.30
C LEU A 332 -19.89 24.91 -18.92
N GLU A 333 -19.22 26.04 -19.08
CA GLU A 333 -17.79 26.19 -18.75
C GLU A 333 -17.54 26.03 -17.25
N ASN A 334 -18.26 26.78 -16.43
CA ASN A 334 -18.18 26.70 -14.97
C ASN A 334 -18.59 25.32 -14.45
N LEU A 335 -19.63 24.73 -15.03
CA LEU A 335 -20.06 23.38 -14.67
C LEU A 335 -18.95 22.36 -14.95
N LEU A 336 -18.41 22.31 -16.18
CA LEU A 336 -17.37 21.36 -16.53
C LEU A 336 -16.11 21.56 -15.70
N PHE A 337 -15.67 22.81 -15.52
CA PHE A 337 -14.50 23.14 -14.73
C PHE A 337 -14.66 22.71 -13.26
N ALA A 338 -15.78 23.07 -12.63
CA ALA A 338 -16.05 22.71 -11.25
C ALA A 338 -16.26 21.20 -11.08
N SER A 339 -16.90 20.52 -12.03
CA SER A 339 -17.06 19.06 -12.02
C SER A 339 -15.72 18.33 -12.06
N VAL A 340 -14.76 18.77 -12.89
CA VAL A 340 -13.42 18.19 -12.92
C VAL A 340 -12.73 18.36 -11.57
N ILE A 341 -12.85 19.54 -10.95
CA ILE A 341 -12.31 19.80 -9.60
C ILE A 341 -12.90 18.80 -8.59
N LEU A 342 -14.21 18.60 -8.56
CA LEU A 342 -14.86 17.70 -7.61
C LEU A 342 -14.50 16.23 -7.89
N ILE A 343 -14.52 15.78 -9.15
CA ILE A 343 -14.13 14.41 -9.52
C ILE A 343 -12.71 14.09 -9.05
N ILE A 344 -11.76 15.02 -9.18
CA ILE A 344 -10.37 14.80 -8.76
C ILE A 344 -10.23 14.98 -7.24
N SER A 345 -10.75 16.07 -6.70
CA SER A 345 -10.43 16.50 -5.33
C SER A 345 -11.21 15.76 -4.25
N THR A 346 -12.44 15.33 -4.53
CA THR A 346 -13.22 14.50 -3.61
C THR A 346 -13.27 13.07 -4.15
N GLY A 347 -13.75 12.91 -5.39
CA GLY A 347 -13.98 11.58 -5.98
C GLY A 347 -12.73 10.71 -6.10
N LEU A 348 -11.58 11.25 -6.49
CA LEU A 348 -10.35 10.44 -6.61
C LEU A 348 -9.57 10.41 -5.30
N ALA A 349 -9.37 11.57 -4.67
CA ALA A 349 -8.53 11.68 -3.48
C ALA A 349 -9.05 10.85 -2.31
N GLU A 350 -10.36 10.92 -2.03
CA GLU A 350 -10.97 10.19 -0.92
C GLU A 350 -11.07 8.70 -1.24
N GLU A 351 -11.41 8.31 -2.47
CA GLU A 351 -11.54 6.90 -2.84
C GLU A 351 -10.19 6.17 -2.83
N ILE A 352 -9.10 6.82 -3.21
CA ILE A 352 -7.75 6.26 -3.05
C ILE A 352 -7.48 5.99 -1.57
N LEU A 353 -7.73 6.96 -0.69
CA LEU A 353 -7.44 6.81 0.73
C LEU A 353 -8.35 5.75 1.37
N PHE A 354 -9.67 5.91 1.24
CA PHE A 354 -10.62 5.08 1.95
C PHE A 354 -10.73 3.69 1.35
N ARG A 355 -10.90 3.54 0.04
CA ARG A 355 -11.15 2.23 -0.59
C ARG A 355 -9.83 1.57 -0.96
N GLY A 356 -8.94 2.34 -1.57
CA GLY A 356 -7.64 1.83 -2.00
C GLY A 356 -6.71 1.43 -0.85
N ILE A 357 -6.69 2.18 0.25
CA ILE A 357 -5.71 2.01 1.34
C ILE A 357 -6.37 1.53 2.63
N ILE A 358 -7.23 2.33 3.25
CA ILE A 358 -7.78 2.06 4.59
C ILE A 358 -8.63 0.79 4.56
N GLN A 359 -9.56 0.65 3.61
CA GLN A 359 -10.42 -0.53 3.50
C GLN A 359 -9.60 -1.79 3.28
N LYS A 360 -8.61 -1.76 2.38
CA LYS A 360 -7.70 -2.89 2.17
C LYS A 360 -7.04 -3.31 3.49
N ASN A 361 -6.48 -2.35 4.22
CA ASN A 361 -5.79 -2.62 5.48
C ASN A 361 -6.75 -3.09 6.58
N ALA A 362 -7.97 -2.53 6.63
CA ALA A 362 -9.00 -2.94 7.57
C ALA A 362 -9.51 -4.36 7.27
N GLU A 363 -9.65 -4.74 6.00
CA GLU A 363 -10.02 -6.10 5.60
C GLU A 363 -8.93 -7.13 5.95
N ASN A 364 -7.66 -6.75 5.88
CA ASN A 364 -6.54 -7.60 6.29
C ASN A 364 -6.52 -7.88 7.80
N VAL A 365 -7.07 -6.97 8.62
CA VAL A 365 -7.14 -7.11 10.09
C VAL A 365 -8.46 -7.73 10.53
N LEU A 366 -9.58 -7.14 10.10
CA LEU A 366 -10.93 -7.44 10.60
C LEU A 366 -11.68 -8.44 9.71
N GLY A 367 -11.12 -8.83 8.57
CA GLY A 367 -11.80 -9.63 7.55
C GLY A 367 -12.68 -8.78 6.62
N ALA A 368 -13.16 -9.40 5.54
CA ALA A 368 -13.82 -8.68 4.45
C ALA A 368 -15.05 -7.87 4.89
N PHE A 369 -15.96 -8.48 5.65
CA PHE A 369 -17.20 -7.83 6.05
C PHE A 369 -16.96 -6.75 7.11
N TYR A 370 -16.24 -7.06 8.19
CA TYR A 370 -16.00 -6.09 9.26
C TYR A 370 -15.01 -4.98 8.86
N GLY A 371 -14.06 -5.25 7.97
CA GLY A 371 -13.16 -4.23 7.41
C GLY A 371 -13.91 -3.22 6.55
N LEU A 372 -14.86 -3.69 5.73
CA LEU A 372 -15.80 -2.83 5.00
C LEU A 372 -16.64 -1.99 5.97
N LEU A 373 -17.27 -2.63 6.96
CA LEU A 373 -18.10 -1.96 7.96
C LEU A 373 -17.32 -0.88 8.72
N TYR A 374 -16.12 -1.21 9.17
CA TYR A 374 -15.22 -0.32 9.89
C TYR A 374 -14.86 0.91 9.04
N THR A 375 -14.51 0.70 7.78
CA THR A 375 -14.14 1.80 6.88
C THR A 375 -15.35 2.67 6.53
N ALA A 376 -16.54 2.08 6.40
CA ALA A 376 -17.78 2.83 6.21
C ALA A 376 -18.06 3.76 7.41
N PHE A 377 -17.84 3.29 8.64
CA PHE A 377 -17.96 4.14 9.83
C PHE A 377 -16.91 5.25 9.85
N LEU A 378 -15.65 4.97 9.51
CA LEU A 378 -14.61 6.01 9.41
C LEU A 378 -14.97 7.09 8.39
N PHE A 379 -15.46 6.69 7.22
CA PHE A 379 -15.89 7.63 6.18
C PHE A 379 -17.08 8.47 6.66
N THR A 380 -18.08 7.82 7.27
CA THR A 380 -19.28 8.48 7.81
C THR A 380 -18.93 9.47 8.92
N ALA A 381 -17.95 9.16 9.77
CA ALA A 381 -17.51 10.07 10.82
C ALA A 381 -17.03 11.42 10.25
N LEU A 382 -16.43 11.43 9.07
CA LEU A 382 -16.01 12.68 8.43
C LEU A 382 -17.17 13.56 7.92
N HIS A 383 -18.39 13.03 7.87
CA HIS A 383 -19.58 13.77 7.48
C HIS A 383 -20.35 14.38 8.67
N ILE A 384 -19.89 14.17 9.91
CA ILE A 384 -20.53 14.72 11.12
C ILE A 384 -20.65 16.26 11.05
N GLY A 385 -19.72 16.94 10.39
CA GLY A 385 -19.73 18.39 10.20
C GLY A 385 -20.97 18.94 9.48
N TRP A 386 -21.72 18.13 8.74
CA TRP A 386 -22.97 18.54 8.08
C TRP A 386 -24.16 18.63 9.03
N ASN A 387 -24.02 18.17 10.29
CA ASN A 387 -25.05 18.26 11.32
C ASN A 387 -26.42 17.67 10.92
N SER A 388 -26.41 16.63 10.08
CA SER A 388 -27.61 15.94 9.61
C SER A 388 -27.52 14.44 9.86
N ILE A 389 -28.38 13.91 10.74
CA ILE A 389 -28.42 12.47 11.01
C ILE A 389 -28.85 11.66 9.77
N TYR A 390 -29.70 12.24 8.92
CA TYR A 390 -30.12 11.63 7.67
C TYR A 390 -28.97 11.52 6.68
N ASP A 391 -28.10 12.54 6.64
CA ASP A 391 -26.87 12.51 5.85
C ASP A 391 -25.93 11.41 6.34
N LEU A 392 -25.74 11.28 7.66
CA LEU A 392 -24.90 10.21 8.21
C LEU A 392 -25.40 8.81 7.84
N ILE A 393 -26.71 8.58 7.89
CA ILE A 393 -27.31 7.29 7.47
C ILE A 393 -27.10 7.07 5.97
N PHE A 394 -27.31 8.11 5.15
CA PHE A 394 -27.15 8.06 3.70
C PHE A 394 -25.69 7.77 3.31
N VAL A 395 -24.76 8.55 3.82
CA VAL A 395 -23.32 8.41 3.58
C VAL A 395 -22.80 7.05 4.03
N PHE A 396 -23.26 6.54 5.17
CA PHE A 396 -22.93 5.19 5.61
C PHE A 396 -23.39 4.13 4.60
N ALA A 397 -24.61 4.24 4.09
CA ALA A 397 -25.14 3.31 3.08
C ALA A 397 -24.35 3.40 1.76
N VAL A 398 -24.02 4.62 1.31
CA VAL A 398 -23.17 4.85 0.13
C VAL A 398 -21.77 4.28 0.35
N ALA A 399 -21.20 4.45 1.54
CA ALA A 399 -19.88 3.95 1.85
C ALA A 399 -19.82 2.41 1.86
N MET A 400 -20.86 1.76 2.39
CA MET A 400 -21.06 0.32 2.30
C MET A 400 -21.21 -0.15 0.84
N PHE A 401 -22.00 0.57 0.03
CA PHE A 401 -22.20 0.26 -1.38
C PHE A 401 -20.88 0.35 -2.17
N TYR A 402 -20.19 1.49 -2.12
CA TYR A 402 -18.91 1.68 -2.80
C TYR A 402 -17.84 0.69 -2.33
N GLY A 403 -17.75 0.45 -1.02
CA GLY A 403 -16.78 -0.51 -0.50
C GLY A 403 -17.08 -1.95 -0.95
N TYR A 404 -18.34 -2.35 -1.03
CA TYR A 404 -18.74 -3.65 -1.61
C TYR A 404 -18.41 -3.74 -3.11
N VAL A 405 -18.71 -2.69 -3.87
CA VAL A 405 -18.37 -2.61 -5.30
C VAL A 405 -16.86 -2.74 -5.50
N PHE A 406 -16.06 -2.10 -4.64
CA PHE A 406 -14.61 -2.23 -4.65
C PHE A 406 -14.16 -3.67 -4.36
N GLN A 407 -14.76 -4.35 -3.38
CA GLN A 407 -14.46 -5.76 -3.09
C GLN A 407 -14.69 -6.67 -4.30
N LYS A 408 -15.73 -6.41 -5.09
CA LYS A 408 -16.09 -7.21 -6.27
C LYS A 408 -15.28 -6.87 -7.52
N THR A 409 -15.04 -5.59 -7.77
CA THR A 409 -14.44 -5.13 -9.03
C THR A 409 -12.93 -4.91 -8.92
N LYS A 410 -12.42 -4.69 -7.71
CA LYS A 410 -11.02 -4.32 -7.41
C LYS A 410 -10.55 -3.08 -8.20
N SER A 411 -11.48 -2.23 -8.61
CA SER A 411 -11.26 -0.97 -9.31
C SER A 411 -12.02 0.13 -8.61
N ILE A 412 -11.38 1.28 -8.41
CA ILE A 412 -12.04 2.49 -7.90
C ILE A 412 -12.55 3.40 -9.01
N PHE A 413 -12.32 3.07 -10.29
CA PHE A 413 -12.55 4.00 -11.40
C PHE A 413 -14.00 4.48 -11.49
N GLY A 414 -14.96 3.55 -11.54
CA GLY A 414 -16.39 3.84 -11.56
C GLY A 414 -16.88 4.45 -10.25
N ILE A 415 -16.30 4.06 -9.12
CA ILE A 415 -16.62 4.62 -7.80
C ILE A 415 -16.21 6.09 -7.73
N THR A 416 -14.98 6.42 -8.13
CA THR A 416 -14.47 7.79 -8.22
C THR A 416 -15.33 8.67 -9.10
N LEU A 417 -15.73 8.17 -10.28
CA LEU A 417 -16.65 8.90 -11.15
C LEU A 417 -18.02 9.06 -10.50
N SER A 418 -18.59 8.01 -9.91
CA SER A 418 -19.87 8.06 -9.21
C SER A 418 -19.86 9.10 -8.09
N HIS A 419 -18.82 9.09 -7.26
CA HIS A 419 -18.66 10.02 -6.16
C HIS A 419 -18.47 11.46 -6.66
N GLY A 420 -17.62 11.69 -7.68
CA GLY A 420 -17.45 13.02 -8.28
C GLY A 420 -18.71 13.55 -8.98
N ILE A 421 -19.45 12.67 -9.65
CA ILE A 421 -20.75 12.99 -10.28
C ILE A 421 -21.78 13.29 -9.18
N SER A 422 -21.82 12.53 -8.08
CA SER A 422 -22.67 12.81 -6.92
C SER A 422 -22.47 14.23 -6.40
N ASN A 423 -21.22 14.61 -6.15
CA ASN A 423 -20.86 15.97 -5.72
C ASN A 423 -21.19 17.03 -6.78
N THR A 424 -21.04 16.71 -8.06
CA THR A 424 -21.45 17.61 -9.16
C THR A 424 -22.96 17.86 -9.13
N PHE A 425 -23.76 16.81 -8.97
CA PHE A 425 -25.22 16.96 -8.91
C PHE A 425 -25.63 17.73 -7.65
N LEU A 426 -25.08 17.34 -6.50
CA LEU A 426 -25.33 17.95 -5.19
C LEU A 426 -25.05 19.47 -5.19
N PHE A 427 -23.91 19.90 -5.73
CA PHE A 427 -23.43 21.28 -5.55
C PHE A 427 -23.52 22.18 -6.79
N LEU A 428 -23.58 21.61 -8.00
CA LEU A 428 -23.43 22.38 -9.25
C LEU A 428 -24.66 22.33 -10.16
N ILE A 429 -25.49 21.28 -10.04
CA ILE A 429 -26.66 21.10 -10.92
C ILE A 429 -27.94 21.33 -10.13
N ILE A 430 -28.26 20.44 -9.19
CA ILE A 430 -29.55 20.42 -8.51
C ILE A 430 -29.91 21.74 -7.81
N PRO A 431 -28.99 22.47 -7.15
CA PRO A 431 -29.32 23.76 -6.55
C PRO A 431 -29.93 24.79 -7.52
N PHE A 432 -29.61 24.72 -8.81
CA PHE A 432 -30.17 25.62 -9.84
C PHE A 432 -31.54 25.17 -10.38
N TYR A 433 -31.89 23.90 -10.19
CA TYR A 433 -33.16 23.31 -10.63
C TYR A 433 -34.09 22.94 -9.47
N ALA A 434 -33.71 23.30 -8.23
CA ALA A 434 -34.42 22.90 -7.02
C ALA A 434 -35.90 23.28 -7.06
N SER A 435 -36.23 24.51 -7.47
CA SER A 435 -37.62 25.00 -7.59
C SER A 435 -38.47 24.14 -8.53
N TRP A 436 -37.89 23.65 -9.63
CA TRP A 436 -38.55 22.74 -10.55
C TRP A 436 -38.72 21.33 -9.96
N ILE A 437 -37.71 20.83 -9.23
CA ILE A 437 -37.79 19.52 -8.56
C ILE A 437 -38.88 19.50 -7.49
N TYR A 438 -38.98 20.54 -6.66
CA TYR A 438 -40.06 20.65 -5.67
C TYR A 438 -41.44 20.76 -6.33
N SER A 439 -41.53 21.36 -7.51
CA SER A 439 -42.81 21.38 -8.26
C SER A 439 -43.26 20.00 -8.74
N LEU A 440 -42.34 19.05 -8.91
CA LEU A 440 -42.62 17.67 -9.30
C LEU A 440 -42.93 16.75 -8.11
N ILE A 441 -42.47 17.11 -6.91
CA ILE A 441 -42.68 16.32 -5.69
C ILE A 441 -43.17 17.27 -4.57
N PRO A 442 -44.45 17.69 -4.59
CA PRO A 442 -44.96 18.74 -3.70
C PRO A 442 -45.01 18.38 -2.21
N TRP A 443 -44.76 17.10 -1.86
CA TRP A 443 -44.77 16.58 -0.51
C TRP A 443 -43.36 16.37 0.09
N LEU A 444 -42.31 16.75 -0.64
CA LEU A 444 -40.95 16.97 -0.15
C LEU A 444 -40.76 18.47 0.10
#